data_AF-A0A0F9H3B9-F1
#
_entry.id   AF-A0A0F9H3B9-F1
#
_cell.length_a   1.000
_cell.length_b   1.000
_cell.length_c   1.000
_cell.angle_alpha   90.00
_cell.angle_beta   90.00
_cell.angle_gamma   90.00
#
_symmetry.space_group_name_H-M   'P 1'
#
loop_
_entity.id
_entity.type
_entity.pdbx_description
1 polymer ?
#
loop_
_entity_poly.entity_id
_entity_poly.type
_entity_poly.pdbx_seq_one_letter_code
_entity_poly.pdbx_strand_id
1 'polypeptide(L)'
;MVKTYHDRSEESTKRLELRSTAHSLTRIISEGTNCSPFEASIITEKAQEVFRIGDYHEKESLQPGQIIWQAISEDEPPGKPLNECKFKRIRLTIVSIDEDIEVLKQYGHSAKRGQQILRITREALDQRALLTQEDLAILLDCDVKTIRTDIKRYQQKHDVIIPTRGNKKDIGPGLTHRERAVEFFIQGKDTVTIARDMNHSLKAIERYTQAFCRVVYCQAQLRDTLKTALVVGVSVVAVNRYLGLKDKYWNNPEYSERLSEIEKVGSQFWEYQDSKKKPGQSKRRQR
;
A
#
# COMPACT_ATOMS: atom_id res chain seq x y z
N MET A 1 26.57 54.89 -2.81
CA MET A 1 26.67 53.68 -1.96
C MET A 1 27.11 52.53 -2.86
N VAL A 2 28.35 52.04 -2.71
CA VAL A 2 28.92 51.02 -3.63
C VAL A 2 28.31 49.67 -3.26
N LYS A 3 27.47 49.11 -4.15
CA LYS A 3 26.86 47.78 -3.96
C LYS A 3 27.96 46.72 -3.82
N THR A 4 28.00 46.08 -2.66
CA THR A 4 28.94 45.01 -2.35
C THR A 4 28.70 43.80 -3.25
N TYR A 5 29.70 42.92 -3.38
CA TYR A 5 29.56 41.67 -4.15
C TYR A 5 28.39 40.83 -3.65
N HIS A 6 28.14 40.86 -2.33
CA HIS A 6 27.00 40.22 -1.68
C HIS A 6 25.65 40.78 -2.17
N ASP A 7 25.48 42.10 -2.19
CA ASP A 7 24.27 42.78 -2.70
C ASP A 7 23.99 42.42 -4.17
N ARG A 8 25.05 42.37 -4.99
CA ARG A 8 24.94 41.96 -6.40
C ARG A 8 24.57 40.49 -6.56
N SER A 9 25.04 39.63 -5.67
CA SER A 9 24.68 38.20 -5.65
C SER A 9 23.21 38.01 -5.28
N GLU A 10 22.73 38.65 -4.20
CA GLU A 10 21.32 38.60 -3.78
C GLU A 10 20.35 39.17 -4.82
N GLU A 11 20.73 40.29 -5.46
CA GLU A 11 19.93 40.91 -6.51
C GLU A 11 19.86 40.01 -7.75
N SER A 12 20.92 39.23 -8.02
CA SER A 12 20.92 38.24 -9.09
C SER A 12 20.04 37.03 -8.78
N THR A 13 20.08 36.48 -7.56
CA THR A 13 19.20 35.37 -7.13
C THR A 13 17.74 35.79 -7.12
N LYS A 14 17.40 36.98 -6.60
CA LYS A 14 16.02 37.51 -6.65
C LYS A 14 15.46 37.56 -8.07
N ARG A 15 16.25 37.99 -9.07
CA ARG A 15 15.80 38.01 -10.47
C ARG A 15 15.55 36.62 -11.05
N LEU A 16 16.26 35.61 -10.57
CA LEU A 16 16.04 34.22 -10.98
C LEU A 16 14.77 33.66 -10.32
N GLU A 17 14.50 34.01 -9.07
CA GLU A 17 13.27 33.63 -8.36
C GLU A 17 12.00 34.16 -9.07
N LEU A 18 12.05 35.36 -9.66
CA LEU A 18 10.93 35.91 -10.45
C LEU A 18 10.54 35.03 -11.66
N ARG A 19 11.44 34.16 -12.14
CA ARG A 19 11.19 33.24 -13.26
C ARG A 19 10.61 31.89 -12.82
N SER A 20 10.46 31.69 -11.50
CA SER A 20 9.86 30.49 -10.94
C SER A 20 8.38 30.36 -11.33
N THR A 21 7.94 29.12 -11.56
CA THR A 21 6.52 28.80 -11.73
C THR A 21 5.70 29.14 -10.49
N ALA A 22 6.29 29.05 -9.29
CA ALA A 22 5.68 29.48 -8.04
C ALA A 22 5.40 30.99 -8.05
N HIS A 23 6.41 31.79 -8.39
CA HIS A 23 6.28 33.24 -8.48
C HIS A 23 5.24 33.67 -9.52
N SER A 24 5.21 32.98 -10.67
CA SER A 24 4.20 33.21 -11.71
C SER A 24 2.78 32.93 -11.21
N LEU A 25 2.58 31.84 -10.46
CA LEU A 25 1.28 31.50 -9.86
C LEU A 25 0.85 32.51 -8.80
N THR A 26 1.78 32.97 -7.94
CA THR A 26 1.52 34.05 -6.96
C THR A 26 1.03 35.31 -7.63
N ARG A 27 1.69 35.72 -8.72
CA ARG A 27 1.30 36.91 -9.48
C ARG A 27 -0.08 36.75 -10.12
N ILE A 28 -0.35 35.61 -10.77
CA ILE A 28 -1.66 35.33 -11.38
C ILE A 28 -2.79 35.37 -10.33
N ILE A 29 -2.56 34.83 -9.14
CA ILE A 29 -3.54 34.89 -8.05
C ILE A 29 -3.73 36.34 -7.61
N SER A 30 -2.66 37.07 -7.32
CA SER A 30 -2.75 38.47 -6.85
C SER A 30 -3.38 39.42 -7.87
N GLU A 31 -3.22 39.17 -9.17
CA GLU A 31 -3.82 39.99 -10.24
C GLU A 31 -5.24 39.54 -10.61
N GLY A 32 -5.53 38.23 -10.50
CA GLY A 32 -6.81 37.62 -10.85
C GLY A 32 -7.81 37.56 -9.69
N THR A 33 -7.36 37.75 -8.46
CA THR A 33 -8.17 37.84 -7.24
C THR A 33 -7.82 39.10 -6.46
N ASN A 34 -8.72 39.60 -5.61
CA ASN A 34 -8.46 40.78 -4.80
C ASN A 34 -7.58 40.48 -3.56
N CYS A 35 -6.66 39.52 -3.66
CA CYS A 35 -5.77 39.08 -2.59
C CYS A 35 -4.47 39.91 -2.58
N SER A 36 -3.95 40.18 -1.39
CA SER A 36 -2.63 40.81 -1.23
C SER A 36 -1.49 39.88 -1.70
N PRO A 37 -0.30 40.41 -2.02
CA PRO A 37 0.86 39.60 -2.41
C PRO A 37 1.25 38.54 -1.36
N PHE A 38 1.07 38.86 -0.08
CA PHE A 38 1.30 37.92 1.01
C PHE A 38 0.29 36.78 0.97
N GLU A 39 -1.01 37.08 0.90
CA GLU A 39 -2.06 36.06 0.80
C GLU A 39 -1.88 35.19 -0.44
N ALA A 40 -1.57 35.79 -1.59
CA ALA A 40 -1.30 35.06 -2.83
C ALA A 40 -0.07 34.14 -2.72
N SER A 41 0.97 34.55 -1.98
CA SER A 41 2.15 33.71 -1.73
C SER A 41 1.82 32.51 -0.84
N ILE A 42 1.00 32.70 0.19
CA ILE A 42 0.52 31.60 1.06
C ILE A 42 -0.38 30.65 0.26
N ILE A 43 -1.29 31.17 -0.58
CA ILE A 43 -2.13 30.35 -1.46
C ILE A 43 -1.25 29.55 -2.43
N THR A 44 -0.21 30.17 -2.99
CA THR A 44 0.75 29.50 -3.89
C THR A 44 1.48 28.37 -3.18
N GLU A 45 2.01 28.63 -1.98
CA GLU A 45 2.69 27.62 -1.18
C GLU A 45 1.75 26.45 -0.86
N LYS A 46 0.52 26.75 -0.41
CA LYS A 46 -0.51 25.75 -0.14
C LYS A 46 -0.91 24.97 -1.40
N ALA A 47 -0.98 25.64 -2.56
CA ALA A 47 -1.22 24.98 -3.83
C ALA A 47 -0.06 24.03 -4.19
N GLN A 48 1.19 24.46 -4.05
CA GLN A 48 2.34 23.59 -4.26
C GLN A 48 2.36 22.41 -3.30
N GLU A 49 1.95 22.61 -2.04
CA GLU A 49 1.81 21.54 -1.05
C GLU A 49 0.72 20.53 -1.44
N VAL A 50 -0.48 21.01 -1.81
CA VAL A 50 -1.65 20.18 -2.17
C VAL A 50 -1.42 19.43 -3.48
N PHE A 51 -0.93 20.13 -4.51
CA PHE A 51 -0.67 19.56 -5.83
C PHE A 51 0.70 18.88 -5.95
N ARG A 52 1.53 18.95 -4.90
CA ARG A 52 2.88 18.35 -4.84
C ARG A 52 3.80 18.84 -5.98
N ILE A 53 3.83 20.15 -6.19
CA ILE A 53 4.64 20.81 -7.23
C ILE A 53 5.98 21.26 -6.63
N GLY A 54 7.06 21.16 -7.41
CA GLY A 54 8.40 21.61 -6.97
C GLY A 54 8.99 20.70 -5.89
N ASP A 55 9.41 21.29 -4.77
CA ASP A 55 10.06 20.58 -3.66
C ASP A 55 9.14 19.57 -2.95
N TYR A 56 7.83 19.67 -3.18
CA TYR A 56 6.84 18.73 -2.66
C TYR A 56 6.61 17.50 -3.55
N HIS A 57 7.30 17.37 -4.69
CA HIS A 57 7.08 16.25 -5.62
C HIS A 57 7.41 14.88 -5.02
N GLU A 58 6.61 13.85 -5.32
CA GLU A 58 6.87 12.49 -4.89
C GLU A 58 8.14 11.93 -5.58
N LYS A 59 9.07 11.36 -4.79
CA LYS A 59 10.30 10.75 -5.33
C LYS A 59 10.06 9.39 -6.00
N GLU A 60 8.92 8.75 -5.75
CA GLU A 60 8.61 7.40 -6.25
C GLU A 60 7.64 7.47 -7.44
N SER A 61 8.07 6.95 -8.58
CA SER A 61 7.24 6.81 -9.77
C SER A 61 6.07 5.85 -9.52
N LEU A 62 4.92 6.15 -10.12
CA LEU A 62 3.78 5.23 -10.16
C LEU A 62 4.12 4.04 -11.05
N GLN A 63 3.75 2.84 -10.61
CA GLN A 63 3.79 1.65 -11.46
C GLN A 63 2.52 1.57 -12.32
N PRO A 64 2.55 0.87 -13.47
CA PRO A 64 1.36 0.65 -14.28
C PRO A 64 0.19 0.08 -13.45
N GLY A 65 -1.00 0.64 -13.64
CA GLY A 65 -2.20 0.26 -12.88
C GLY A 65 -2.32 0.88 -11.48
N GLN A 66 -1.34 1.69 -11.06
CA GLN A 66 -1.42 2.48 -9.84
C GLN A 66 -1.90 3.91 -10.11
N ILE A 67 -2.58 4.47 -9.12
CA ILE A 67 -3.00 5.87 -9.11
C ILE A 67 -2.69 6.51 -7.76
N ILE A 68 -2.72 7.84 -7.74
CA ILE A 68 -2.83 8.61 -6.51
C ILE A 68 -4.30 8.98 -6.30
N TRP A 69 -4.79 8.79 -5.08
CA TRP A 69 -6.15 9.13 -4.67
C TRP A 69 -6.15 9.96 -3.38
N GLN A 70 -7.16 10.81 -3.19
CA GLN A 70 -7.40 11.48 -1.91
C GLN A 70 -8.50 10.75 -1.16
N ALA A 71 -8.13 10.07 -0.08
CA ALA A 71 -9.04 9.31 0.77
C ALA A 71 -9.21 9.97 2.14
N ILE A 72 -10.24 9.60 2.88
CA ILE A 72 -10.51 10.19 4.21
C ILE A 72 -9.49 9.63 5.22
N SER A 73 -8.91 10.49 6.05
CA SER A 73 -8.02 10.03 7.12
C SER A 73 -8.72 9.04 8.05
N GLU A 74 -8.03 7.95 8.40
CA GLU A 74 -8.54 6.97 9.34
C GLU A 74 -8.86 7.61 10.70
N ASP A 75 -8.17 8.68 11.11
CA ASP A 75 -8.38 9.34 12.40
C ASP A 75 -9.73 10.08 12.50
N GLU A 76 -10.41 10.35 11.39
CA GLU A 76 -11.66 11.11 11.39
C GLU A 76 -12.80 10.33 12.06
N PRO A 77 -13.57 10.92 12.98
CA PRO A 77 -14.67 10.23 13.67
C PRO A 77 -15.82 9.90 12.69
N PRO A 78 -16.58 8.83 12.93
CA PRO A 78 -17.75 8.50 12.11
C PRO A 78 -18.82 9.59 12.21
N GLY A 79 -19.56 9.83 11.12
CA GLY A 79 -20.65 10.81 11.07
C GLY A 79 -20.23 12.26 10.79
N LYS A 80 -18.93 12.55 10.74
CA LYS A 80 -18.45 13.87 10.31
C LYS A 80 -18.75 14.10 8.81
N PRO A 81 -19.29 15.27 8.42
CA PRO A 81 -19.49 15.63 7.02
C PRO A 81 -18.21 15.54 6.18
N LEU A 82 -18.34 15.08 4.93
CA LEU A 82 -17.19 14.83 4.04
C LEU A 82 -16.38 16.10 3.75
N ASN A 83 -17.05 17.24 3.59
CA ASN A 83 -16.45 18.55 3.37
C ASN A 83 -15.59 19.05 4.55
N GLU A 84 -15.77 18.50 5.74
CA GLU A 84 -15.01 18.85 6.95
C GLU A 84 -13.96 17.78 7.31
N CYS A 85 -13.95 16.64 6.62
CA CYS A 85 -12.99 15.57 6.86
C CYS A 85 -11.60 15.96 6.37
N LYS A 86 -10.56 15.56 7.11
CA LYS A 86 -9.18 15.61 6.61
C LYS A 86 -8.98 14.51 5.58
N PHE A 87 -8.43 14.89 4.44
CA PHE A 87 -8.05 13.97 3.38
C PHE A 87 -6.56 13.62 3.46
N LYS A 88 -6.24 12.40 3.08
CA LYS A 88 -4.89 11.90 2.93
C LYS A 88 -4.70 11.42 1.51
N ARG A 89 -3.63 11.90 0.89
CA ARG A 89 -3.17 11.42 -0.41
C ARG A 89 -2.53 10.05 -0.23
N ILE A 90 -3.05 9.06 -0.94
CA ILE A 90 -2.63 7.66 -0.87
C ILE A 90 -2.39 7.09 -2.27
N ARG A 91 -1.57 6.04 -2.35
CA ARG A 91 -1.31 5.29 -3.57
C ARG A 91 -2.17 4.03 -3.60
N LEU A 92 -2.88 3.80 -4.69
CA LEU A 92 -3.75 2.64 -4.87
C LEU A 92 -3.40 1.88 -6.15
N THR A 93 -3.45 0.56 -6.09
CA THR A 93 -3.28 -0.35 -7.23
C THR A 93 -4.66 -0.78 -7.74
N ILE A 94 -5.21 0.01 -8.67
CA ILE A 94 -6.54 -0.24 -9.24
C ILE A 94 -6.53 -1.50 -10.11
N VAL A 95 -5.47 -1.68 -10.90
CA VAL A 95 -5.32 -2.81 -11.82
C VAL A 95 -4.01 -3.54 -11.55
N SER A 96 -4.11 -4.82 -11.22
CA SER A 96 -3.00 -5.78 -11.26
C SER A 96 -3.26 -6.70 -12.44
N ILE A 97 -2.67 -6.41 -13.60
CA ILE A 97 -3.04 -7.01 -14.89
C ILE A 97 -3.03 -8.54 -14.81
N ASP A 98 -1.94 -9.14 -14.33
CA ASP A 98 -1.79 -10.60 -14.24
C ASP A 98 -2.89 -11.23 -13.38
N GLU A 99 -3.07 -10.72 -12.16
CA GLU A 99 -3.99 -11.31 -11.17
C GLU A 99 -5.45 -11.06 -11.52
N ASP A 100 -5.76 -9.87 -12.03
CA ASP A 100 -7.13 -9.47 -12.34
C ASP A 100 -7.62 -10.17 -13.61
N ILE A 101 -6.75 -10.42 -14.60
CA ILE A 101 -7.10 -11.21 -15.81
C ILE A 101 -7.32 -12.67 -15.44
N GLU A 102 -6.49 -13.25 -14.57
CA GLU A 102 -6.67 -14.64 -14.11
C GLU A 102 -8.03 -14.82 -13.42
N VAL A 103 -8.35 -13.95 -12.46
CA VAL A 103 -9.64 -14.00 -11.75
C VAL A 103 -10.81 -13.69 -12.69
N LEU A 104 -10.66 -12.76 -13.63
CA LEU A 104 -11.69 -12.48 -14.62
C LEU A 104 -12.02 -13.71 -15.47
N LYS A 105 -10.99 -14.40 -15.98
CA LYS A 105 -11.15 -15.58 -16.83
C LYS A 105 -11.79 -16.75 -16.07
N GLN A 106 -11.41 -16.96 -14.82
CA GLN A 106 -11.87 -18.11 -14.03
C GLN A 106 -13.22 -17.87 -13.33
N TYR A 107 -13.47 -16.64 -12.85
CA TYR A 107 -14.56 -16.36 -11.91
C TYR A 107 -15.45 -15.18 -12.33
N GLY A 108 -15.15 -14.50 -13.44
CA GLY A 108 -15.95 -13.43 -14.02
C GLY A 108 -15.77 -12.05 -13.37
N HIS A 109 -16.50 -11.06 -13.91
CA HIS A 109 -16.33 -9.63 -13.58
C HIS A 109 -16.60 -9.29 -12.11
N SER A 110 -17.62 -9.90 -11.48
CA SER A 110 -17.96 -9.63 -10.08
C SER A 110 -16.88 -10.12 -9.12
N ALA A 111 -16.28 -11.30 -9.37
CA ALA A 111 -15.16 -11.80 -8.58
C ALA A 111 -13.92 -10.91 -8.76
N LYS A 112 -13.62 -10.49 -10.00
CA LYS A 112 -12.55 -9.53 -10.30
C LYS A 112 -12.73 -8.24 -9.50
N ARG A 113 -13.92 -7.62 -9.56
CA ARG A 113 -14.20 -6.38 -8.80
C ARG A 113 -14.10 -6.59 -7.30
N GLY A 114 -14.60 -7.71 -6.77
CA GLY A 114 -14.44 -8.04 -5.35
C GLY A 114 -12.96 -8.09 -4.91
N GLN A 115 -12.10 -8.72 -5.72
CA GLN A 115 -10.65 -8.70 -5.50
C GLN A 115 -10.07 -7.28 -5.55
N GLN A 116 -10.46 -6.47 -6.54
CA GLN A 116 -10.00 -5.08 -6.68
C GLN A 116 -10.42 -4.24 -5.47
N ILE A 117 -11.69 -4.29 -5.08
CA ILE A 117 -12.25 -3.58 -3.90
C ILE A 117 -11.44 -3.93 -2.65
N LEU A 118 -11.18 -5.22 -2.44
CA LEU A 118 -10.43 -5.69 -1.29
C LEU A 118 -8.99 -5.15 -1.26
N ARG A 119 -8.32 -5.16 -2.42
CA ARG A 119 -6.94 -4.68 -2.57
C ARG A 119 -6.86 -3.19 -2.25
N ILE A 120 -7.67 -2.36 -2.91
CA ILE A 120 -7.57 -0.90 -2.78
C ILE A 120 -8.03 -0.40 -1.41
N THR A 121 -9.03 -1.03 -0.80
CA THR A 121 -9.46 -0.69 0.57
C THR A 121 -8.41 -1.01 1.62
N ARG A 122 -7.66 -2.10 1.44
CA ARG A 122 -6.54 -2.43 2.33
C ARG A 122 -5.33 -1.55 2.13
N GLU A 123 -4.96 -1.25 0.89
CA GLU A 123 -3.88 -0.31 0.62
C GLU A 123 -4.19 1.08 1.22
N ALA A 124 -5.45 1.52 1.18
CA ALA A 124 -5.89 2.73 1.88
C ALA A 124 -5.70 2.60 3.40
N LEU A 125 -6.17 1.51 4.00
CA LEU A 125 -6.07 1.28 5.44
C LEU A 125 -4.61 1.18 5.91
N ASP A 126 -3.75 0.48 5.17
CA ASP A 126 -2.32 0.37 5.45
C ASP A 126 -1.63 1.75 5.42
N GLN A 127 -2.18 2.69 4.65
CA GLN A 127 -1.78 4.10 4.59
C GLN A 127 -2.57 5.00 5.56
N ARG A 128 -3.31 4.43 6.54
CA ARG A 128 -4.15 5.15 7.51
C ARG A 128 -5.21 6.05 6.86
N ALA A 129 -5.87 5.53 5.84
CA ALA A 129 -6.98 6.18 5.17
C ALA A 129 -8.11 5.19 4.87
N LEU A 130 -9.31 5.71 4.63
CA LEU A 130 -10.51 4.92 4.37
C LEU A 130 -11.20 5.42 3.10
N LEU A 131 -11.67 4.48 2.29
CA LEU A 131 -12.46 4.74 1.08
C LEU A 131 -13.96 4.62 1.37
N THR A 132 -14.75 5.50 0.79
CA THR A 132 -16.22 5.44 0.75
C THR A 132 -16.69 4.48 -0.35
N GLN A 133 -17.98 4.12 -0.37
CA GLN A 133 -18.50 3.28 -1.47
C GLN A 133 -18.59 4.09 -2.78
N GLU A 134 -18.72 5.42 -2.67
CA GLU A 134 -18.69 6.39 -3.75
C GLU A 134 -17.29 6.49 -4.37
N ASP A 135 -16.23 6.52 -3.56
CA ASP A 135 -14.85 6.42 -4.06
C ASP A 135 -14.67 5.14 -4.88
N LEU A 136 -15.08 4.00 -4.33
CA LEU A 136 -14.95 2.70 -5.00
C LEU A 136 -15.74 2.64 -6.32
N ALA A 137 -16.92 3.26 -6.35
CA ALA A 137 -17.76 3.36 -7.55
C ALA A 137 -17.05 4.12 -8.67
N ILE A 138 -16.43 5.28 -8.35
CA ILE A 138 -15.65 6.07 -9.31
C ILE A 138 -14.40 5.30 -9.75
N LEU A 139 -13.66 4.73 -8.80
CA LEU A 139 -12.40 4.03 -9.06
C LEU A 139 -12.57 2.80 -9.96
N LEU A 140 -13.72 2.13 -9.89
CA LEU A 140 -14.00 0.88 -10.61
C LEU A 140 -15.05 1.04 -11.72
N ASP A 141 -15.42 2.27 -12.04
CA ASP A 141 -16.38 2.64 -13.08
C ASP A 141 -17.68 1.82 -13.00
N CYS A 142 -18.32 1.87 -11.84
CA CYS A 142 -19.59 1.19 -11.60
C CYS A 142 -20.44 1.94 -10.59
N ASP A 143 -21.73 1.61 -10.50
CA ASP A 143 -22.63 2.26 -9.56
C ASP A 143 -22.40 1.78 -8.10
N VAL A 144 -22.77 2.62 -7.13
CA VAL A 144 -22.63 2.33 -5.70
C VAL A 144 -23.42 1.07 -5.28
N LYS A 145 -24.55 0.76 -5.94
CA LYS A 145 -25.34 -0.45 -5.66
C LYS A 145 -24.59 -1.71 -6.10
N THR A 146 -23.88 -1.67 -7.23
CA THR A 146 -22.98 -2.72 -7.70
C THR A 146 -21.84 -2.92 -6.71
N ILE A 147 -21.17 -1.85 -6.27
CA ILE A 147 -20.13 -1.91 -5.24
C ILE A 147 -20.64 -2.58 -3.96
N ARG A 148 -21.81 -2.15 -3.45
CA ARG A 148 -22.41 -2.72 -2.24
C ARG A 148 -22.73 -4.20 -2.38
N THR A 149 -23.24 -4.59 -3.56
CA THR A 149 -23.57 -5.99 -3.87
C THR A 149 -22.32 -6.84 -3.93
N ASP A 150 -21.29 -6.38 -4.63
CA ASP A 150 -20.00 -7.08 -4.74
C ASP A 150 -19.31 -7.16 -3.38
N ILE A 151 -19.32 -6.09 -2.56
CA ILE A 151 -18.82 -6.12 -1.17
C ILE A 151 -19.53 -7.21 -0.37
N LYS A 152 -20.87 -7.18 -0.31
CA LYS A 152 -21.64 -8.15 0.48
C LYS A 152 -21.36 -9.59 0.03
N ARG A 153 -21.40 -9.85 -1.27
CA ARG A 153 -21.12 -11.17 -1.86
C ARG A 153 -19.73 -11.65 -1.49
N TYR A 154 -18.75 -10.76 -1.58
CA TYR A 154 -17.35 -11.07 -1.32
C TYR A 154 -17.10 -11.37 0.17
N GLN A 155 -17.65 -10.55 1.06
CA GLN A 155 -17.55 -10.76 2.51
C GLN A 155 -18.21 -12.07 2.94
N GLN A 156 -19.42 -12.37 2.44
CA GLN A 156 -20.14 -13.61 2.76
C GLN A 156 -19.40 -14.85 2.27
N LYS A 157 -18.81 -14.78 1.07
CA LYS A 157 -18.11 -15.92 0.49
C LYS A 157 -16.79 -16.23 1.19
N HIS A 158 -16.06 -15.18 1.58
CA HIS A 158 -14.68 -15.33 2.05
C HIS A 158 -14.52 -15.13 3.55
N ASP A 159 -15.60 -14.78 4.27
CA ASP A 159 -15.61 -14.48 5.70
C ASP A 159 -14.58 -13.40 6.07
N VAL A 160 -14.60 -12.29 5.32
CA VAL A 160 -13.66 -11.17 5.49
C VAL A 160 -14.39 -9.85 5.66
N ILE A 161 -13.74 -8.92 6.34
CA ILE A 161 -14.20 -7.53 6.44
C ILE A 161 -13.50 -6.69 5.37
N ILE A 162 -14.29 -5.98 4.56
CA ILE A 162 -13.77 -4.99 3.60
C ILE A 162 -13.70 -3.64 4.33
N PRO A 163 -12.50 -3.07 4.56
CA PRO A 163 -12.36 -1.86 5.35
C PRO A 163 -12.79 -0.64 4.53
N THR A 164 -14.02 -0.20 4.74
CA THR A 164 -14.55 1.04 4.15
C THR A 164 -14.78 2.08 5.24
N ARG A 165 -15.01 3.33 4.83
CA ARG A 165 -15.41 4.39 5.76
C ARG A 165 -16.68 4.03 6.53
N GLY A 166 -17.64 3.39 5.87
CA GLY A 166 -18.98 3.12 6.42
C GLY A 166 -19.00 2.09 7.55
N ASN A 167 -18.07 1.13 7.55
CA ASN A 167 -17.97 0.10 8.57
C ASN A 167 -16.75 0.28 9.49
N LYS A 168 -16.20 1.51 9.60
CA LYS A 168 -15.02 1.82 10.42
C LYS A 168 -15.12 1.27 11.85
N LYS A 169 -16.30 1.37 12.49
CA LYS A 169 -16.52 0.86 13.85
C LYS A 169 -16.48 -0.67 13.93
N ASP A 170 -16.80 -1.34 12.83
CA ASP A 170 -16.80 -2.79 12.70
C ASP A 170 -15.45 -3.32 12.17
N ILE A 171 -14.49 -2.44 11.88
CA ILE A 171 -13.10 -2.81 11.59
C ILE A 171 -12.45 -3.24 12.92
N GLY A 172 -12.75 -4.46 13.35
CA GLY A 172 -11.97 -5.15 14.37
C GLY A 172 -10.60 -5.60 13.81
N PRO A 173 -9.74 -6.20 14.64
CA PRO A 173 -8.55 -6.92 14.19
C PRO A 173 -8.92 -8.25 13.49
N GLY A 174 -10.03 -8.25 12.75
CA GLY A 174 -10.54 -9.41 12.04
C GLY A 174 -9.52 -9.90 11.01
N LEU A 175 -9.54 -11.20 10.79
CA LEU A 175 -8.61 -11.88 9.93
C LEU A 175 -8.61 -11.25 8.52
N THR A 176 -7.47 -10.75 8.07
CA THR A 176 -7.37 -10.27 6.69
C THR A 176 -7.44 -11.45 5.73
N HIS A 177 -7.87 -11.24 4.49
CA HIS A 177 -7.89 -12.30 3.47
C HIS A 177 -6.49 -12.87 3.21
N ARG A 178 -5.44 -12.05 3.36
CA ARG A 178 -4.05 -12.51 3.30
C ARG A 178 -3.75 -13.44 4.47
N GLU A 179 -4.18 -13.09 5.67
CA GLU A 179 -4.07 -13.95 6.85
C GLU A 179 -4.86 -15.25 6.68
N ARG A 180 -6.05 -15.23 6.08
CA ARG A 180 -6.83 -16.44 5.79
C ARG A 180 -6.14 -17.38 4.80
N ALA A 181 -5.53 -16.84 3.75
CA ALA A 181 -4.72 -17.63 2.82
C ALA A 181 -3.54 -18.30 3.54
N VAL A 182 -2.85 -17.57 4.41
CA VAL A 182 -1.76 -18.10 5.23
C VAL A 182 -2.24 -19.12 6.25
N GLU A 183 -3.40 -18.89 6.87
CA GLU A 183 -4.01 -19.82 7.81
C GLU A 183 -4.33 -21.17 7.15
N PHE A 184 -4.94 -21.16 5.97
CA PHE A 184 -5.16 -22.39 5.20
C PHE A 184 -3.85 -23.07 4.79
N PHE A 185 -2.82 -22.29 4.47
CA PHE A 185 -1.50 -22.82 4.13
C PHE A 185 -0.80 -23.49 5.33
N ILE A 186 -0.92 -22.91 6.53
CA ILE A 186 -0.46 -23.50 7.80
C ILE A 186 -1.24 -24.79 8.09
N GLN A 187 -2.54 -24.83 7.79
CA GLN A 187 -3.39 -26.02 7.92
C GLN A 187 -3.10 -27.12 6.87
N GLY A 188 -2.07 -26.95 6.03
CA GLY A 188 -1.65 -27.97 5.06
C GLY A 188 -2.42 -27.97 3.75
N LYS A 189 -3.32 -27.00 3.50
CA LYS A 189 -3.96 -26.89 2.18
C LYS A 189 -2.93 -26.47 1.12
N ASP A 190 -3.02 -27.10 -0.05
CA ASP A 190 -2.23 -26.75 -1.22
C ASP A 190 -2.61 -25.37 -1.80
N THR A 191 -1.65 -24.64 -2.36
CA THR A 191 -1.85 -23.27 -2.87
C THR A 191 -2.86 -23.21 -4.00
N VAL A 192 -2.98 -24.25 -4.83
CA VAL A 192 -4.00 -24.34 -5.90
C VAL A 192 -5.39 -24.49 -5.30
N THR A 193 -5.52 -25.31 -4.26
CA THR A 193 -6.77 -25.49 -3.52
C THR A 193 -7.18 -24.18 -2.84
N ILE A 194 -6.24 -23.51 -2.19
CA ILE A 194 -6.47 -22.21 -1.55
C ILE A 194 -6.91 -21.16 -2.58
N ALA A 195 -6.23 -21.08 -3.73
CA ALA A 195 -6.58 -20.16 -4.81
C ALA A 195 -8.02 -20.36 -5.29
N ARG A 196 -8.42 -21.63 -5.47
CA ARG A 196 -9.79 -21.99 -5.86
C ARG A 196 -10.82 -21.63 -4.80
N ASP A 197 -10.59 -22.03 -3.54
CA ASP A 197 -11.49 -21.76 -2.41
C ASP A 197 -11.69 -20.25 -2.22
N MET A 198 -10.62 -19.47 -2.44
CA MET A 198 -10.60 -18.03 -2.23
C MET A 198 -10.87 -17.20 -3.49
N ASN A 199 -11.20 -17.82 -4.63
CA ASN A 199 -11.37 -17.14 -5.93
C ASN A 199 -10.24 -16.15 -6.25
N HIS A 200 -9.01 -16.54 -5.93
CA HIS A 200 -7.81 -15.74 -6.10
C HIS A 200 -6.96 -16.30 -7.22
N SER A 201 -6.09 -15.45 -7.76
CA SER A 201 -5.00 -15.94 -8.61
C SER A 201 -4.05 -16.81 -7.79
N LEU A 202 -3.55 -17.88 -8.40
CA LEU A 202 -2.54 -18.74 -7.77
C LEU A 202 -1.31 -17.91 -7.38
N LYS A 203 -0.90 -16.99 -8.28
CA LYS A 203 0.23 -16.08 -8.07
C LYS A 203 0.06 -15.19 -6.83
N ALA A 204 -1.17 -14.72 -6.54
CA ALA A 204 -1.42 -13.95 -5.32
C ALA A 204 -1.29 -14.79 -4.05
N ILE A 205 -1.84 -16.01 -4.06
CA ILE A 205 -1.74 -16.94 -2.92
C ILE A 205 -0.27 -17.29 -2.66
N GLU A 206 0.49 -17.67 -3.69
CA GLU A 206 1.91 -17.95 -3.58
C GLU A 206 2.70 -16.76 -3.03
N ARG A 207 2.39 -15.54 -3.49
CA ARG A 207 3.01 -14.33 -2.93
C ARG A 207 2.72 -14.19 -1.44
N TYR A 208 1.49 -14.43 -1.00
CA TYR A 208 1.12 -14.31 0.42
C TYR A 208 1.81 -15.37 1.28
N THR A 209 1.86 -16.61 0.83
CA THR A 209 2.50 -17.72 1.57
C THR A 209 4.01 -17.57 1.59
N GLN A 210 4.64 -17.17 0.47
CA GLN A 210 6.08 -16.90 0.41
C GLN A 210 6.48 -15.70 1.29
N ALA A 211 5.67 -14.62 1.29
CA ALA A 211 5.91 -13.49 2.18
C ALA A 211 5.85 -13.91 3.65
N PHE A 212 4.89 -14.76 4.02
CA PHE A 212 4.80 -15.35 5.35
C PHE A 212 6.05 -16.16 5.71
N CYS A 213 6.48 -17.12 4.87
CA CYS A 213 7.69 -17.92 5.12
C CYS A 213 8.93 -17.05 5.33
N ARG A 214 9.10 -16.01 4.50
CA ARG A 214 10.21 -15.05 4.61
C ARG A 214 10.16 -14.26 5.92
N VAL A 215 8.98 -13.81 6.34
CA VAL A 215 8.79 -13.11 7.63
C VAL A 215 9.13 -14.02 8.80
N VAL A 216 8.61 -15.24 8.83
CA VAL A 216 8.88 -16.20 9.92
C VAL A 216 10.37 -16.46 10.06
N TYR A 217 11.06 -16.73 8.94
CA TYR A 217 12.49 -16.97 8.95
C TYR A 217 13.29 -15.73 9.38
N CYS A 218 13.04 -14.57 8.75
CA CYS A 218 13.76 -13.33 9.08
C CYS A 218 13.58 -12.95 10.55
N GLN A 219 12.37 -13.10 11.10
CA GLN A 219 12.13 -12.78 12.50
C GLN A 219 12.92 -13.70 13.43
N ALA A 220 13.05 -14.99 13.11
CA ALA A 220 13.85 -15.92 13.91
C ALA A 220 15.34 -15.53 13.94
N GLN A 221 15.86 -15.01 12.83
CA GLN A 221 17.26 -14.59 12.70
C GLN A 221 17.53 -13.20 13.30
N LEU A 222 16.70 -12.21 12.97
CA LEU A 222 16.94 -10.80 13.31
C LEU A 222 16.40 -10.41 14.67
N ARG A 223 15.33 -11.09 15.14
CA ARG A 223 14.60 -10.79 16.39
C ARG A 223 14.18 -9.33 16.51
N ASP A 224 13.90 -8.67 15.38
CA ASP A 224 13.60 -7.25 15.28
C ASP A 224 12.55 -7.03 14.17
N THR A 225 11.34 -6.65 14.57
CA THR A 225 10.19 -6.50 13.66
C THR A 225 10.42 -5.44 12.59
N LEU A 226 11.10 -4.34 12.92
CA LEU A 226 11.31 -3.24 11.99
C LEU A 226 12.34 -3.64 10.92
N LYS A 227 13.43 -4.30 11.33
CA LYS A 227 14.40 -4.85 10.38
C LYS A 227 13.79 -5.95 9.52
N THR A 228 12.98 -6.84 10.10
CA THR A 228 12.26 -7.87 9.34
C THR A 228 11.36 -7.24 8.27
N ALA A 229 10.59 -6.21 8.62
CA ALA A 229 9.74 -5.48 7.68
C ALA A 229 10.54 -4.90 6.50
N LEU A 230 11.67 -4.24 6.81
CA LEU A 230 12.56 -3.64 5.81
C LEU A 230 13.17 -4.69 4.88
N VAL A 231 13.68 -5.80 5.43
CA VAL A 231 14.36 -6.86 4.68
C VAL A 231 13.38 -7.62 3.78
N VAL A 232 12.19 -7.93 4.29
CA VAL A 232 11.18 -8.66 3.51
C VAL A 232 10.49 -7.77 2.47
N GLY A 233 10.40 -6.46 2.75
CA GLY A 233 9.69 -5.49 1.91
C GLY A 233 8.18 -5.45 2.18
N VAL A 234 7.79 -5.54 3.45
CA VAL A 234 6.38 -5.48 3.90
C VAL A 234 6.22 -4.49 5.04
N SER A 235 4.99 -4.07 5.35
CA SER A 235 4.74 -3.16 6.47
C SER A 235 4.99 -3.84 7.83
N VAL A 236 5.37 -3.06 8.85
CA VAL A 236 5.51 -3.53 10.23
C VAL A 236 4.21 -4.16 10.75
N VAL A 237 3.07 -3.61 10.36
CA VAL A 237 1.73 -4.15 10.67
C VAL A 237 1.55 -5.55 10.10
N ALA A 238 1.97 -5.78 8.84
CA ALA A 238 1.89 -7.09 8.21
C ALA A 238 2.80 -8.11 8.90
N VAL A 239 4.01 -7.72 9.32
CA VAL A 239 4.91 -8.59 10.10
C VAL A 239 4.24 -9.02 11.40
N ASN A 240 3.70 -8.08 12.19
CA ASN A 240 3.04 -8.40 13.45
C ASN A 240 1.83 -9.34 13.26
N ARG A 241 1.04 -9.14 12.21
CA ARG A 241 -0.09 -10.03 11.87
C ARG A 241 0.37 -11.46 11.54
N TYR A 242 1.43 -11.59 10.75
CA TYR A 242 2.01 -12.89 10.44
C TYR A 242 2.59 -13.59 11.67
N LEU A 243 3.27 -12.86 12.55
CA LEU A 243 3.78 -13.43 13.80
C LEU A 243 2.62 -13.85 14.74
N GLY A 244 1.55 -13.06 14.81
CA GLY A 244 0.34 -13.46 15.55
C GLY A 244 -0.28 -14.76 15.02
N LEU A 245 -0.31 -14.96 13.70
CA LEU A 245 -0.72 -16.23 13.10
C LEU A 245 0.24 -17.37 13.43
N LYS A 246 1.55 -17.12 13.35
CA LYS A 246 2.57 -18.08 13.75
C LYS A 246 2.29 -18.55 15.18
N ASP A 247 2.23 -17.63 16.13
CA ASP A 247 2.09 -17.93 17.56
C ASP A 247 0.78 -18.66 17.89
N LYS A 248 -0.31 -18.33 17.19
CA LYS A 248 -1.60 -19.02 17.32
C LYS A 248 -1.50 -20.53 17.01
N TYR A 249 -0.72 -20.90 15.98
CA TYR A 249 -0.61 -22.27 15.51
C TYR A 249 0.64 -23.01 16.02
N TRP A 250 1.68 -22.28 16.46
CA TRP A 250 2.96 -22.84 16.89
C TRP A 250 2.87 -23.71 18.13
N ASN A 251 1.88 -23.45 18.99
CA ASN A 251 1.66 -24.21 20.22
C ASN A 251 0.85 -25.50 20.00
N ASN A 252 0.36 -25.77 18.79
CA ASN A 252 -0.35 -27.00 18.48
C ASN A 252 0.62 -28.04 17.88
N PRO A 253 0.86 -29.19 18.54
CA PRO A 253 1.75 -30.25 18.07
C PRO A 253 1.43 -30.75 16.65
N GLU A 254 0.15 -30.70 16.26
CA GLU A 254 -0.35 -31.12 14.96
C GLU A 254 0.31 -30.39 13.78
N TYR A 255 0.73 -29.14 13.97
CA TYR A 255 1.32 -28.33 12.90
C TYR A 255 2.85 -28.24 12.96
N SER A 256 3.52 -28.90 13.91
CA SER A 256 4.98 -28.72 14.11
C SER A 256 5.82 -29.10 12.88
N GLU A 257 5.47 -30.18 12.19
CA GLU A 257 6.14 -30.62 10.96
C GLU A 257 5.97 -29.58 9.84
N ARG A 258 4.73 -29.13 9.64
CA ARG A 258 4.41 -28.10 8.64
C ARG A 258 5.14 -26.78 8.92
N LEU A 259 5.28 -26.40 10.18
CA LEU A 259 5.98 -25.18 10.57
C LEU A 259 7.49 -25.29 10.34
N SER A 260 8.08 -26.47 10.51
CA SER A 260 9.48 -26.74 10.14
C SER A 260 9.71 -26.62 8.63
N GLU A 261 8.77 -27.12 7.81
CA GLU A 261 8.81 -26.91 6.35
C GLU A 261 8.77 -25.42 5.99
N ILE A 262 7.94 -24.63 6.66
CA ILE A 262 7.79 -23.19 6.42
C ILE A 262 9.10 -22.44 6.70
N GLU A 263 9.80 -22.78 7.78
CA GLU A 263 11.11 -22.20 8.09
C GLU A 263 12.16 -22.58 7.03
N LYS A 264 12.15 -23.84 6.56
CA LYS A 264 13.04 -24.32 5.50
C LYS A 264 12.81 -23.63 4.16
N VAL A 265 11.54 -23.42 3.76
CA VAL A 265 11.20 -22.67 2.55
C VAL A 265 11.69 -21.22 2.67
N GLY A 266 11.53 -20.61 3.84
CA GLY A 266 12.06 -19.28 4.13
C GLY A 266 13.58 -19.20 4.00
N SER A 267 14.32 -20.18 4.53
CA SER A 267 15.79 -20.21 4.47
C SER A 267 16.30 -20.33 3.03
N GLN A 268 15.72 -21.24 2.24
CA GLN A 268 16.09 -21.46 0.84
C GLN A 268 15.98 -20.20 -0.02
N PHE A 269 14.95 -19.38 0.23
CA PHE A 269 14.82 -18.10 -0.46
C PHE A 269 16.03 -17.18 -0.19
N TRP A 270 16.46 -17.07 1.06
CA TRP A 270 17.56 -16.19 1.45
C TRP A 270 18.92 -16.73 1.00
N GLU A 271 19.13 -18.04 1.07
CA GLU A 271 20.32 -18.71 0.51
C GLU A 271 20.45 -18.41 -1.00
N TYR A 272 19.34 -18.49 -1.73
CA TYR A 272 19.31 -18.13 -3.14
C TYR A 272 19.63 -16.65 -3.38
N GLN A 273 19.08 -15.73 -2.57
CA GLN A 273 19.38 -14.30 -2.68
C GLN A 273 20.86 -13.99 -2.39
N ASP A 274 21.47 -14.65 -1.41
CA ASP A 274 22.88 -14.47 -1.10
C ASP A 274 23.80 -15.09 -2.17
N SER A 275 23.37 -16.17 -2.83
CA SER A 275 24.09 -16.72 -3.98
C SER A 275 24.16 -15.71 -5.15
N LYS A 276 23.12 -14.91 -5.36
CA LYS A 276 23.07 -13.85 -6.40
C LYS A 276 23.98 -12.67 -6.13
N LYS A 277 24.30 -12.38 -4.86
CA LYS A 277 25.25 -11.32 -4.48
C LYS A 277 26.71 -11.70 -4.73
N LYS A 278 26.99 -12.97 -5.04
CA LYS A 278 28.33 -13.49 -5.33
C LYS A 278 28.50 -14.00 -6.77
N PRO A 279 28.24 -13.20 -7.83
CA PRO A 279 28.66 -13.62 -9.15
C PRO A 279 30.19 -13.49 -9.23
N GLY A 280 30.92 -14.61 -9.15
CA GLY A 280 32.34 -14.67 -9.54
C GLY A 280 33.40 -14.73 -8.45
N GLN A 281 33.10 -15.00 -7.17
CA GLN A 281 34.17 -15.39 -6.24
C GLN A 281 34.55 -16.86 -6.48
N SER A 282 35.46 -17.10 -7.42
CA SER A 282 36.18 -18.36 -7.47
C SER A 282 36.90 -18.55 -6.13
N LYS A 283 36.86 -19.76 -5.57
CA LYS A 283 37.64 -20.11 -4.38
C LYS A 283 39.09 -19.77 -4.69
N ARG A 284 39.64 -18.77 -3.99
CA ARG A 284 41.06 -18.41 -4.06
C ARG A 284 41.85 -19.69 -3.79
N ARG A 285 42.50 -20.23 -4.81
CA ARG A 285 43.38 -21.41 -4.69
C ARG A 285 44.37 -21.09 -3.57
N GLN A 286 44.27 -21.82 -2.47
CA GLN A 286 45.28 -21.76 -1.41
C GLN A 286 46.60 -22.21 -2.05
N ARG A 287 47.60 -21.32 -1.99
CA ARG A 287 49.00 -21.64 -2.28
C ARG A 287 49.64 -22.18 -1.02
#